data_AF-A0AAW1WGH5-F1
#
_entry.id   AF-A0AAW1WGH5-F1
#
_cell.length_a   1.000
_cell.length_b   1.000
_cell.length_c   1.000
_cell.angle_alpha   90.00
_cell.angle_beta   90.00
_cell.angle_gamma   90.00
#
_symmetry.space_group_name_H-M   'P 1'
#
loop_
_entity.id
_entity.type
_entity.pdbx_description
1 polymer ?
#
loop_
_entity_poly.entity_id
_entity_poly.type
_entity_poly.pdbx_seq_one_letter_code
_entity_poly.pdbx_strand_id
1 'polypeptide(L)'
;MLDIDLLGNPNIICESESRRFKDVELVDEAYKEEDQDQALRKVGEALALVESKLQKFGNIVHDSVPISKDEADNAVIRTWGEKRLLKVMLIELVNLLGIVESREESSDGVLLNQALINFGLDFLEKRGYMEVQTPFVMRKDIMAQCAQLQEFDEVLYKLGEGDSIYLIATSEQPLCAYHINESIDPSRLPMP
;
A
#
# COMPACT_ATOMS: atom_id res chain seq x y z
N MET A 1 2.86 60.02 -32.73
CA MET A 1 2.55 58.64 -33.11
C MET A 1 3.84 57.87 -32.86
N LEU A 2 3.98 57.29 -31.67
CA LEU A 2 5.14 56.48 -31.28
C LEU A 2 4.72 55.03 -31.51
N ASP A 3 5.42 54.35 -32.41
CA ASP A 3 5.15 52.96 -32.76
C ASP A 3 5.32 52.07 -31.53
N ILE A 4 4.21 51.49 -31.10
CA ILE A 4 4.08 50.60 -29.94
C ILE A 4 4.68 49.20 -30.18
N ASP A 5 5.07 48.91 -31.43
CA ASP A 5 5.54 47.58 -31.87
C ASP A 5 7.05 47.32 -31.64
N LEU A 6 7.79 48.28 -31.09
CA LEU A 6 9.23 48.12 -30.79
C LEU A 6 9.53 47.66 -29.35
N LEU A 7 8.53 47.62 -28.47
CA LEU A 7 8.67 47.14 -27.08
C LEU A 7 8.61 45.61 -26.94
N GLY A 8 8.45 44.88 -28.04
CA GLY A 8 8.42 43.41 -28.07
C GLY A 8 9.68 42.76 -28.63
N ASN A 9 10.70 43.54 -29.00
CA ASN A 9 11.93 42.99 -29.59
C ASN A 9 12.97 42.73 -28.47
N PRO A 10 13.19 41.46 -28.07
CA PRO A 10 14.07 41.12 -26.94
C PRO A 10 15.50 41.61 -27.13
N ASN A 11 15.98 41.76 -28.37
CA ASN A 11 17.32 42.28 -28.66
C ASN A 11 17.47 43.77 -28.32
N ILE A 12 16.41 44.58 -28.50
CA ILE A 12 16.45 46.03 -28.22
C ILE A 12 16.33 46.29 -26.71
N ILE A 13 15.54 45.48 -26.00
CA ILE A 13 15.41 45.52 -24.55
C ILE A 13 16.74 45.13 -23.90
N CYS A 14 17.35 44.04 -24.36
CA CYS A 14 18.65 43.56 -23.88
C CYS A 14 19.77 44.59 -24.11
N GLU A 15 19.82 45.25 -25.28
CA GLU A 15 20.80 46.32 -25.53
C GLU A 15 20.59 47.56 -24.65
N SER A 16 19.32 47.90 -24.34
CA SER A 16 18.99 49.08 -23.54
C SER A 16 19.25 48.88 -22.05
N GLU A 17 19.05 47.67 -21.53
CA GLU A 17 19.30 47.27 -20.14
C GLU A 17 20.80 47.08 -19.89
N SER A 18 21.54 46.51 -20.87
CA SER A 18 23.00 46.31 -20.81
C SER A 18 23.80 47.62 -20.74
N ARG A 19 23.24 48.74 -21.22
CA ARG A 19 23.88 50.07 -21.14
C ARG A 19 23.62 50.78 -19.80
N ARG A 20 22.66 50.31 -19.00
CA ARG A 20 22.15 51.02 -17.82
C ARG A 20 22.66 50.46 -16.49
N PHE A 21 23.03 49.19 -16.44
CA PHE A 21 23.55 48.54 -15.24
C PHE A 21 24.89 47.87 -15.55
N LYS A 22 25.92 48.20 -14.76
CA LYS A 22 27.33 47.79 -15.00
C LYS A 22 27.65 46.40 -14.43
N ASP A 23 26.67 45.70 -13.89
CA ASP A 23 26.79 44.40 -13.25
C ASP A 23 25.95 43.37 -14.04
N VAL A 24 26.54 42.83 -15.11
CA VAL A 24 25.91 41.84 -16.01
C VAL A 24 25.95 40.41 -15.43
N GLU A 25 26.50 40.21 -14.23
CA GLU A 25 26.62 38.87 -13.63
C GLU A 25 25.27 38.30 -13.13
N LEU A 26 24.30 39.16 -12.77
CA LEU A 26 23.00 38.71 -12.21
C LEU A 26 22.02 38.14 -13.26
N VAL A 27 22.18 38.50 -14.53
CA VAL A 27 21.28 38.04 -15.60
C VAL A 27 21.69 36.65 -16.09
N ASP A 28 23.00 36.36 -16.14
CA ASP A 28 23.54 35.05 -16.52
C ASP A 28 23.33 33.96 -15.44
N GLU A 29 23.21 34.35 -14.17
CA GLU A 29 22.83 33.44 -13.08
C GLU A 29 21.35 33.07 -13.12
N ALA A 30 20.45 34.04 -13.38
CA ALA A 30 19.02 33.80 -13.52
C ALA A 30 18.68 32.89 -14.74
N TYR A 31 19.39 33.03 -15.86
CA TYR A 31 19.22 32.14 -17.01
C TYR A 31 19.74 30.71 -16.77
N LYS A 32 20.73 30.53 -15.89
CA LYS A 32 21.19 29.18 -15.47
C LYS A 32 20.22 28.53 -14.48
N GLU A 33 19.59 29.30 -13.60
CA GLU A 33 18.56 28.80 -12.69
C GLU A 33 17.26 28.40 -13.41
N GLU A 34 16.81 29.17 -14.41
CA GLU A 34 15.61 28.81 -15.21
C GLU A 34 15.78 27.49 -15.99
N ASP A 35 16.97 27.23 -16.55
CA ASP A 35 17.28 25.99 -17.27
C ASP A 35 17.40 24.79 -16.28
N GLN A 36 17.93 25.02 -15.09
CA GLN A 36 17.94 24.02 -14.02
C GLN A 36 16.54 23.67 -13.54
N ASP A 37 15.67 24.66 -13.31
CA ASP A 37 14.28 24.43 -12.92
C ASP A 37 13.51 23.67 -14.01
N GLN A 38 13.75 23.97 -15.29
CA GLN A 38 13.16 23.24 -16.39
C GLN A 38 13.69 21.80 -16.48
N ALA A 39 14.98 21.59 -16.24
CA ALA A 39 15.59 20.26 -16.19
C ALA A 39 15.04 19.44 -15.01
N LEU A 40 14.93 20.03 -13.82
CA LEU A 40 14.34 19.40 -12.63
C LEU A 40 12.89 18.98 -12.86
N ARG A 41 12.08 19.81 -13.52
CA ARG A 41 10.70 19.45 -13.89
C ARG A 41 10.65 18.23 -14.82
N LYS A 42 11.49 18.20 -15.87
CA LYS A 42 11.58 17.06 -16.78
C LYS A 42 12.01 15.78 -16.07
N VAL A 43 12.94 15.88 -15.13
CA VAL A 43 13.37 14.74 -14.31
C VAL A 43 12.23 14.26 -13.41
N GLY A 44 11.50 15.16 -12.77
CA GLY A 44 10.34 14.82 -11.95
C GLY A 44 9.23 14.12 -12.74
N GLU A 45 8.91 14.62 -13.94
CA GLU A 45 7.94 13.99 -14.85
C GLU A 45 8.39 12.59 -15.29
N ALA A 46 9.67 12.43 -15.62
CA ALA A 46 10.24 11.13 -16.01
C ALA A 46 10.23 10.13 -14.83
N LEU A 47 10.55 10.57 -13.62
CA LEU A 47 10.49 9.74 -12.41
C LEU A 47 9.06 9.29 -12.10
N ALA A 48 8.10 10.21 -12.13
CA ALA A 48 6.69 9.87 -11.92
C ALA A 48 6.17 8.85 -12.96
N LEU A 49 6.63 8.97 -14.21
CA LEU A 49 6.30 8.00 -15.26
C LEU A 49 6.91 6.61 -14.99
N VAL A 50 8.14 6.57 -14.48
CA VAL A 50 8.81 5.32 -14.11
C VAL A 50 8.09 4.67 -12.93
N GLU A 51 7.80 5.42 -11.86
CA GLU A 51 7.08 4.93 -10.68
C GLU A 51 5.71 4.36 -11.04
N SER A 52 4.94 5.07 -11.87
CA SER A 52 3.63 4.61 -12.35
C SER A 52 3.70 3.28 -13.12
N LYS A 53 4.80 3.03 -13.83
CA LYS A 53 5.02 1.76 -14.53
C LYS A 53 5.49 0.67 -13.57
N LEU A 54 6.37 0.99 -12.64
CA LEU A 54 6.92 0.05 -11.66
C LEU A 54 5.84 -0.53 -10.75
N GLN A 55 4.87 0.30 -10.31
CA GLN A 55 3.76 -0.16 -9.46
C GLN A 55 2.89 -1.27 -10.09
N LYS A 56 2.94 -1.43 -11.43
CA LYS A 56 2.17 -2.46 -12.15
C LYS A 56 2.84 -3.82 -12.13
N PHE A 57 4.14 -3.88 -11.84
CA PHE A 57 4.86 -5.14 -11.79
C PHE A 57 4.75 -5.75 -10.39
N GLY A 58 4.32 -7.01 -10.32
CA GLY A 58 4.33 -7.78 -9.08
C GLY A 58 5.73 -8.20 -8.66
N ASN A 59 5.83 -8.85 -7.51
CA ASN A 59 7.09 -9.39 -7.02
C ASN A 59 7.64 -10.50 -7.95
N ILE A 60 8.97 -10.65 -7.99
CA ILE A 60 9.61 -11.76 -8.71
C ILE A 60 9.36 -13.05 -7.93
N VAL A 61 8.74 -14.03 -8.58
CA VAL A 61 8.49 -15.35 -7.99
C VAL A 61 9.79 -16.15 -7.89
N HIS A 62 9.91 -16.94 -6.82
CA HIS A 62 11.07 -17.82 -6.62
C HIS A 62 11.04 -18.99 -7.61
N ASP A 63 12.21 -19.49 -8.03
CA ASP A 63 12.36 -20.58 -9.02
C ASP A 63 11.63 -21.88 -8.63
N SER A 64 11.31 -22.06 -7.33
CA SER A 64 10.55 -23.21 -6.84
C SER A 64 9.05 -23.11 -7.07
N VAL A 65 8.51 -21.94 -7.46
CA VAL A 65 7.08 -21.74 -7.67
C VAL A 65 6.69 -22.35 -9.01
N PRO A 66 5.76 -23.31 -9.04
CA PRO A 66 5.34 -23.94 -10.29
C PRO A 66 4.67 -22.91 -11.20
N ILE A 67 5.03 -22.92 -12.49
CA ILE A 67 4.42 -22.05 -13.50
C ILE A 67 3.08 -22.68 -13.90
N SER A 68 1.99 -22.09 -13.44
CA SER A 68 0.62 -22.47 -13.82
C SER A 68 -0.19 -21.24 -14.20
N LYS A 69 -1.28 -21.45 -14.94
CA LYS A 69 -2.30 -20.43 -15.25
C LYS A 69 -3.48 -20.45 -14.28
N ASP A 70 -3.64 -21.52 -13.52
CA ASP A 70 -4.76 -21.70 -12.60
C ASP A 70 -4.36 -22.50 -11.35
N GLU A 71 -5.31 -22.60 -10.42
CA GLU A 71 -5.14 -23.29 -9.15
C GLU A 71 -5.16 -24.83 -9.28
N ALA A 72 -5.49 -25.39 -10.45
CA ALA A 72 -5.62 -26.83 -10.64
C ALA A 72 -4.27 -27.55 -10.60
N ASP A 73 -3.19 -26.86 -10.98
CA ASP A 73 -1.83 -27.37 -10.95
C ASP A 73 -1.11 -27.13 -9.60
N ASN A 74 -1.83 -26.72 -8.54
CA ASN A 74 -1.26 -26.56 -7.21
C ASN A 74 -0.83 -27.91 -6.62
N ALA A 75 0.49 -28.08 -6.42
CA ALA A 75 1.05 -29.31 -5.86
C ALA A 75 0.71 -29.48 -4.36
N VAL A 76 0.21 -30.65 -3.97
CA VAL A 76 0.03 -31.00 -2.55
C VAL A 76 1.37 -31.40 -1.94
N ILE A 77 1.95 -30.54 -1.11
CA ILE A 77 3.27 -30.77 -0.50
C ILE A 77 3.19 -31.72 0.70
N ARG A 78 2.15 -31.60 1.53
CA ARG A 78 1.92 -32.49 2.67
C ARG A 78 0.44 -32.64 2.99
N THR A 79 0.09 -33.76 3.61
CA THR A 79 -1.20 -34.00 4.27
C THR A 79 -0.95 -34.37 5.72
N TRP A 80 -1.91 -34.08 6.60
CA TRP A 80 -1.81 -34.41 8.02
C TRP A 80 -3.16 -34.86 8.56
N GLY A 81 -3.16 -35.93 9.34
CA GLY A 81 -4.37 -36.56 9.88
C GLY A 81 -5.19 -37.34 8.85
N GLU A 82 -6.34 -37.85 9.29
CA GLU A 82 -7.29 -38.58 8.43
C GLU A 82 -8.56 -37.74 8.23
N LYS A 83 -8.97 -37.54 6.97
CA LYS A 83 -10.17 -36.77 6.65
C LYS A 83 -11.43 -37.54 7.07
N ARG A 84 -12.12 -37.04 8.10
CA ARG A 84 -13.43 -37.56 8.47
C ARG A 84 -14.49 -37.13 7.44
N LEU A 85 -15.13 -38.11 6.80
CA LEU A 85 -16.26 -37.87 5.91
C LEU A 85 -17.54 -37.76 6.74
N LEU A 86 -18.03 -36.53 6.91
CA LEU A 86 -19.34 -36.27 7.48
C LEU A 86 -20.39 -36.26 6.36
N LYS A 87 -21.59 -36.75 6.66
CA LYS A 87 -22.74 -36.73 5.73
C LYS A 87 -23.54 -35.42 5.81
N VAL A 88 -23.12 -34.49 6.66
CA VAL A 88 -23.79 -33.21 6.90
C VAL A 88 -22.86 -32.08 6.54
N MET A 89 -23.42 -31.01 5.98
CA MET A 89 -22.66 -29.80 5.68
C MET A 89 -22.44 -29.00 6.97
N LEU A 90 -21.37 -28.20 7.02
CA LEU A 90 -21.07 -27.37 8.20
C LEU A 90 -22.22 -26.43 8.56
N ILE A 91 -22.86 -25.81 7.56
CA ILE A 91 -23.98 -24.88 7.76
C ILE A 91 -25.17 -25.60 8.45
N GLU A 92 -25.48 -26.81 8.01
CA GLU A 92 -26.54 -27.62 8.62
C GLU A 92 -26.20 -27.97 10.06
N LEU A 93 -24.95 -28.35 10.33
CA LEU A 93 -24.48 -28.67 11.68
C LEU A 93 -24.57 -27.45 12.61
N VAL A 94 -24.16 -26.29 12.14
CA VAL A 94 -24.18 -25.03 12.90
C VAL A 94 -25.63 -24.62 13.24
N ASN A 95 -26.56 -24.80 12.30
CA ASN A 95 -27.99 -24.56 12.55
C ASN A 95 -28.58 -25.57 13.52
N LEU A 96 -28.26 -26.86 13.37
CA LEU A 96 -28.70 -27.93 14.28
C LEU A 96 -28.22 -27.71 15.72
N LEU A 97 -27.02 -27.14 15.88
CA LEU A 97 -26.46 -26.78 17.18
C LEU A 97 -26.95 -25.44 17.72
N GLY A 98 -27.76 -24.70 16.95
CA GLY A 98 -28.29 -23.39 17.35
C GLY A 98 -27.21 -22.32 17.55
N ILE A 99 -26.06 -22.44 16.87
CA ILE A 99 -24.89 -21.55 17.08
C ILE A 99 -25.03 -20.20 16.35
N VAL A 100 -25.83 -20.12 15.28
CA VAL A 100 -25.92 -18.93 14.40
C VAL A 100 -27.33 -18.31 14.32
N GLU A 101 -28.40 -19.02 14.71
CA GLU A 101 -29.77 -18.47 14.57
C GLU A 101 -30.22 -17.58 15.74
N SER A 102 -30.81 -16.43 15.39
CA SER A 102 -31.04 -15.24 16.24
C SER A 102 -32.32 -15.28 17.10
N ARG A 103 -32.62 -16.37 17.81
CA ARG A 103 -33.78 -16.38 18.71
C ARG A 103 -33.52 -16.75 20.16
N GLU A 104 -32.40 -17.41 20.45
CA GLU A 104 -31.96 -17.64 21.82
C GLU A 104 -30.45 -17.44 21.88
N GLU A 105 -29.98 -16.78 22.94
CA GLU A 105 -28.56 -16.43 23.15
C GLU A 105 -27.71 -17.71 23.31
N SER A 106 -27.32 -18.33 22.19
CA SER A 106 -26.40 -19.47 22.23
C SER A 106 -24.98 -18.96 22.50
N SER A 107 -24.63 -18.94 23.78
CA SER A 107 -23.31 -18.51 24.27
C SER A 107 -22.18 -19.40 23.78
N ASP A 108 -22.44 -20.68 23.53
CA ASP A 108 -21.40 -21.66 23.15
C ASP A 108 -20.69 -21.31 21.84
N GLY A 109 -21.42 -20.77 20.87
CA GLY A 109 -20.84 -20.29 19.61
C GLY A 109 -19.86 -19.12 19.81
N VAL A 110 -20.29 -18.16 20.61
CA VAL A 110 -19.50 -16.98 20.97
C VAL A 110 -18.25 -17.39 21.77
N LEU A 111 -18.42 -18.28 22.74
CA LEU A 111 -17.34 -18.81 23.56
C LEU A 111 -16.33 -19.61 22.73
N LEU A 112 -16.80 -20.42 21.77
CA LEU A 112 -15.92 -21.15 20.86
C LEU A 112 -15.09 -20.19 20.00
N ASN A 113 -15.71 -19.16 19.43
CA ASN A 113 -14.99 -18.15 18.66
C ASN A 113 -13.91 -17.46 19.51
N GLN A 114 -14.25 -17.05 20.73
CA GLN A 114 -13.28 -16.44 21.64
C GLN A 114 -12.16 -17.42 22.04
N ALA A 115 -12.49 -18.69 22.25
CA ALA A 115 -11.51 -19.73 22.57
C ALA A 115 -10.54 -19.98 21.41
N LEU A 116 -11.01 -19.94 20.16
CA LEU A 116 -10.15 -20.06 18.97
C LEU A 116 -9.19 -18.88 18.83
N ILE A 117 -9.67 -17.65 19.05
CA ILE A 117 -8.83 -16.44 19.06
C ILE A 117 -7.74 -16.56 20.14
N ASN A 118 -8.13 -16.88 21.37
CA ASN A 118 -7.20 -17.01 22.50
C ASN A 118 -6.20 -18.15 22.28
N PHE A 119 -6.64 -19.28 21.71
CA PHE A 119 -5.75 -20.39 21.36
C PHE A 119 -4.73 -19.99 20.30
N GLY A 120 -5.15 -19.23 19.28
CA GLY A 120 -4.24 -18.71 18.26
C GLY A 120 -3.16 -17.80 18.84
N LEU A 121 -3.55 -16.90 19.75
CA LEU A 121 -2.65 -16.00 20.46
C LEU A 121 -1.64 -16.78 21.33
N ASP A 122 -2.12 -17.65 22.24
CA ASP A 122 -1.27 -18.48 23.10
C ASP A 122 -0.35 -19.42 22.29
N PHE A 123 -0.81 -19.93 21.15
CA PHE A 123 0.00 -20.76 20.25
C PHE A 123 1.16 -19.99 19.62
N LEU A 124 0.95 -18.72 19.27
CA LEU A 124 1.96 -17.85 18.68
C LEU A 124 2.89 -17.26 19.75
N GLU A 125 2.37 -16.84 20.90
CA GLU A 125 3.17 -16.35 22.03
C GLU A 125 4.20 -17.40 22.48
N LYS A 126 3.80 -18.67 22.59
CA LYS A 126 4.71 -19.79 22.92
C LYS A 126 5.82 -20.03 21.89
N ARG A 127 5.70 -19.47 20.68
CA ARG A 127 6.72 -19.52 19.62
C ARG A 127 7.57 -18.26 19.55
N GLY A 128 7.35 -17.31 20.46
CA GLY A 128 8.09 -16.07 20.57
C GLY A 128 7.54 -14.93 19.71
N TYR A 129 6.32 -15.04 19.20
CA TYR A 129 5.68 -13.95 18.46
C TYR A 129 5.12 -12.89 19.41
N MET A 130 5.22 -11.62 19.04
CA MET A 130 4.63 -10.50 19.78
C MET A 130 3.16 -10.29 19.41
N GLU A 131 2.31 -10.20 20.42
CA GLU A 131 0.90 -9.86 20.24
C GLU A 131 0.74 -8.35 19.98
N VAL A 132 0.10 -7.99 18.86
CA VAL A 132 -0.13 -6.60 18.48
C VAL A 132 -1.60 -6.42 18.08
N GLN A 133 -2.30 -5.54 18.78
CA GLN A 133 -3.63 -5.10 18.39
C GLN A 133 -3.53 -3.99 17.34
N THR A 134 -3.85 -4.30 16.09
CA THR A 134 -3.78 -3.34 14.99
C THR A 134 -5.05 -2.48 14.89
N PRO A 135 -4.97 -1.26 14.33
CA PRO A 135 -6.14 -0.50 13.95
C PRO A 135 -6.99 -1.24 12.91
N PHE A 136 -8.31 -1.16 13.00
CA PHE A 136 -9.24 -1.76 12.02
C PHE A 136 -9.47 -0.89 10.77
N VAL A 137 -8.88 0.29 10.74
CA VAL A 137 -9.00 1.27 9.65
C VAL A 137 -7.63 1.77 9.25
N MET A 138 -7.46 2.03 7.95
CA MET A 138 -6.20 2.46 7.37
C MET A 138 -6.45 3.53 6.29
N ARG A 139 -5.51 4.46 6.15
CA ARG A 139 -5.58 5.48 5.09
C ARG A 139 -5.16 4.89 3.74
N LYS A 140 -5.75 5.40 2.64
CA LYS A 140 -5.49 4.96 1.27
C LYS A 140 -4.01 5.00 0.88
N ASP A 141 -3.33 6.08 1.25
CA ASP A 141 -1.92 6.34 0.94
C ASP A 141 -0.97 5.32 1.58
N ILE A 142 -1.27 4.84 2.78
CA ILE A 142 -0.44 3.84 3.46
C ILE A 142 -0.76 2.44 2.93
N MET A 143 -2.04 2.16 2.69
CA MET A 143 -2.47 0.87 2.17
C MET A 143 -1.95 0.62 0.75
N ALA A 144 -1.85 1.68 -0.05
CA ALA A 144 -1.21 1.68 -1.37
C ALA A 144 0.20 1.09 -1.40
N GLN A 145 0.91 1.20 -0.29
CA GLN A 145 2.31 0.80 -0.19
C GLN A 145 2.47 -0.66 0.20
N CYS A 146 1.45 -1.22 0.86
CA CYS A 146 1.46 -2.63 1.27
C CYS A 146 0.99 -3.55 0.14
N ALA A 147 0.11 -3.08 -0.73
CA ALA A 147 -0.47 -3.93 -1.78
C ALA A 147 -0.96 -3.15 -3.01
N GLN A 148 -1.17 -3.85 -4.13
CA GLN A 148 -1.59 -3.25 -5.40
C GLN A 148 -3.05 -2.78 -5.34
N LEU A 149 -3.24 -1.46 -5.18
CA LEU A 149 -4.56 -0.79 -5.06
C LEU A 149 -5.66 -1.26 -6.01
N GLN A 150 -5.32 -1.68 -7.23
CA GLN A 150 -6.30 -2.06 -8.25
C GLN A 150 -7.12 -3.30 -7.83
N GLU A 151 -6.54 -4.19 -7.03
CA GLU A 151 -7.25 -5.36 -6.49
C GLU A 151 -8.12 -5.01 -5.27
N PHE A 152 -7.89 -3.85 -4.64
CA PHE A 152 -8.51 -3.50 -3.36
C PHE A 152 -9.65 -2.49 -3.46
N ASP A 153 -9.69 -1.62 -4.46
CA ASP A 153 -10.77 -0.63 -4.59
C ASP A 153 -12.16 -1.30 -4.76
N GLU A 154 -12.22 -2.57 -5.21
CA GLU A 154 -13.48 -3.35 -5.30
C GLU A 154 -13.81 -4.14 -4.01
N VAL A 155 -12.81 -4.52 -3.22
CA VAL A 155 -12.97 -5.43 -2.06
C VAL A 155 -13.08 -4.68 -0.74
N LEU A 156 -12.56 -3.44 -0.67
CA LEU A 156 -12.48 -2.69 0.57
C LEU A 156 -13.66 -1.76 0.80
N TYR A 157 -14.08 -1.67 2.07
CA TYR A 157 -15.11 -0.74 2.50
C TYR A 157 -14.50 0.63 2.82
N LYS A 158 -14.90 1.66 2.09
CA LYS A 158 -14.54 3.06 2.38
C LYS A 158 -15.45 3.62 3.47
N LEU A 159 -14.86 4.29 4.47
CA LEU A 159 -15.62 5.01 5.49
C LEU A 159 -15.76 6.49 5.12
N GLY A 160 -17.00 6.93 4.89
CA GLY A 160 -17.33 8.33 4.64
C GLY A 160 -16.89 8.85 3.27
N GLU A 161 -17.26 10.09 2.96
CA GLU A 161 -16.95 10.72 1.67
C GLU A 161 -15.66 11.55 1.69
N GLY A 162 -15.29 12.12 2.85
CA GLY A 162 -14.19 13.08 3.01
C GLY A 162 -12.81 12.45 3.14
N ASP A 163 -12.54 11.78 4.27
CA ASP A 163 -11.26 11.14 4.50
C ASP A 163 -11.19 9.81 3.76
N SER A 164 -10.14 9.60 2.96
CA SER A 164 -9.92 8.35 2.22
C SER A 164 -9.42 7.24 3.16
N ILE A 165 -10.27 6.88 4.13
CA ILE A 165 -10.05 5.84 5.13
C ILE A 165 -10.86 4.60 4.73
N TYR A 166 -10.25 3.43 4.92
CA TYR A 166 -10.81 2.15 4.52
C TYR A 166 -10.74 1.15 5.68
N LEU A 167 -11.69 0.21 5.75
CA LEU A 167 -11.57 -0.96 6.62
C LEU A 167 -10.45 -1.87 6.12
N ILE A 168 -9.68 -2.42 7.05
CA ILE A 168 -8.71 -3.46 6.72
C ILE A 168 -9.43 -4.76 6.34
N ALA A 169 -8.85 -5.51 5.41
CA ALA A 169 -9.29 -6.86 5.06
C ALA A 169 -8.61 -7.93 5.94
N THR A 170 -7.39 -7.63 6.42
CA THR A 170 -6.56 -8.54 7.23
C THR A 170 -5.64 -7.73 8.13
N SER A 171 -5.19 -8.31 9.25
CA SER A 171 -4.20 -7.69 10.15
C SER A 171 -2.82 -7.54 9.50
N GLU A 172 -2.54 -8.25 8.42
CA GLU A 172 -1.28 -8.13 7.66
C GLU A 172 -1.06 -6.70 7.14
N GLN A 173 -2.11 -6.04 6.62
CA GLN A 173 -1.99 -4.69 6.04
C GLN A 173 -1.42 -3.66 7.04
N PRO A 174 -1.99 -3.49 8.26
CA PRO A 174 -1.42 -2.60 9.25
C PRO A 174 -0.10 -3.11 9.85
N LEU A 175 0.14 -4.43 9.92
CA LEU A 175 1.42 -4.96 10.40
C LEU A 175 2.58 -4.67 9.46
N CYS A 176 2.39 -4.81 8.15
CA CYS A 176 3.40 -4.47 7.13
C CYS A 176 3.73 -2.97 7.15
N ALA A 177 2.72 -2.12 7.38
CA ALA A 177 2.90 -0.68 7.51
C ALA A 177 3.41 -0.22 8.88
N TYR A 178 3.54 -1.12 9.86
CA TYR A 178 3.82 -0.74 11.26
C TYR A 178 5.18 -0.02 11.40
N HIS A 179 6.18 -0.47 10.64
CA HIS A 179 7.53 0.09 10.60
C HIS A 179 7.80 0.97 9.37
N ILE A 180 6.74 1.54 8.76
CA ILE A 180 6.90 2.44 7.61
C ILE A 180 7.78 3.65 7.98
N ASN A 181 8.74 3.98 7.11
CA ASN A 181 9.73 5.05 7.32
C ASN A 181 10.63 4.87 8.56
N GLU A 182 10.72 3.67 9.12
CA GLU A 182 11.67 3.35 10.20
C GLU A 182 12.95 2.70 9.64
N SER A 183 14.10 3.09 10.18
CA SER A 183 15.37 2.37 9.93
C SER A 183 15.59 1.34 11.03
N ILE A 184 15.53 0.06 10.67
CA ILE A 184 15.65 -1.06 11.62
C ILE A 184 17.11 -1.51 11.70
N ASP A 185 17.64 -1.63 12.92
CA ASP A 185 18.98 -2.17 13.15
C ASP A 185 19.02 -3.69 12.85
N PRO A 186 20.00 -4.18 12.06
CA PRO A 186 20.07 -5.60 11.69
C PRO A 186 20.14 -6.57 12.86
N SER A 187 20.66 -6.14 14.02
CA SER A 187 20.75 -6.98 15.22
C SER A 187 19.38 -7.29 15.86
N ARG A 188 18.34 -6.53 15.50
CA ARG A 188 16.97 -6.72 15.97
C ARG A 188 16.16 -7.68 15.10
N LEU A 189 16.72 -8.16 14.00
CA LEU A 189 16.07 -9.10 13.08
C LEU A 189 16.38 -10.56 13.49
N PRO A 190 15.39 -11.48 13.40
CA PRO A 190 13.98 -11.24 13.06
C PRO A 190 13.23 -10.51 14.18
N MET A 191 12.30 -9.63 13.79
CA MET A 191 11.41 -8.99 14.77
C MET A 191 10.53 -10.08 15.44
N PRO A 192 10.39 -10.05 16.77
CA PRO A 192 9.47 -10.92 17.49
C PRO A 192 8.02 -10.61 17.11
#